data_AF-S8DNU2-F1
#
_entry.id   AF-S8DNU2-F1
#
_cell.length_a   1.000
_cell.length_b   1.000
_cell.length_c   1.000
_cell.angle_alpha   90.00
_cell.angle_beta   90.00
_cell.angle_gamma   90.00
#
_symmetry.space_group_name_H-M   'P 1'
#
loop_
_entity.id
_entity.type
_entity.pdbx_description
1 polymer ?
#
loop_
_entity_poly.entity_id
_entity_poly.type
_entity_poly.pdbx_seq_one_letter_code
_entity_poly.pdbx_strand_id
1 'polypeptide(L)'
;MPFLRAYSPGLKDHYYTVDPVELVHHEAGGYADQGVAGLVFRDSTDSTVPLYRLYNADKGEHYYTTSVEEADQGYENEGTVAYVYETQICGSIPLYYVRNEQEADNLYTVFEAERDVAIQNLGYEDKGVACYVLP
;
A
#
# COMPACT_ATOMS: atom_id res chain seq x y z
N MET A 1 11.22 7.76 5.37
CA MET A 1 11.51 7.92 3.93
C MET A 1 10.21 7.83 3.15
N PRO A 2 10.12 8.40 1.93
CA PRO A 2 8.89 8.36 1.14
C PRO A 2 8.47 6.93 0.78
N PHE A 3 7.20 6.61 1.02
CA PHE A 3 6.53 5.46 0.43
C PHE A 3 5.82 5.98 -0.83
N LEU A 4 6.40 5.67 -1.98
CA LEU A 4 5.99 6.14 -3.29
C LEU A 4 4.81 5.30 -3.77
N ARG A 5 3.88 5.92 -4.49
CA ARG A 5 2.70 5.28 -5.07
C ARG A 5 2.63 5.57 -6.56
N ALA A 6 2.29 4.57 -7.35
CA ALA A 6 1.91 4.71 -8.74
C ALA A 6 0.65 3.90 -9.04
N TYR A 7 -0.04 4.24 -10.13
CA TYR A 7 -1.27 3.57 -10.54
C TYR A 7 -1.26 3.22 -12.01
N SER A 8 -1.69 2.01 -12.36
CA SER A 8 -1.91 1.58 -13.73
C SER A 8 -3.41 1.51 -14.03
N PRO A 9 -3.98 2.41 -14.87
CA PRO A 9 -5.38 2.33 -15.27
C PRO A 9 -5.72 1.07 -16.09
N GLY A 10 -4.72 0.52 -16.80
CA GLY A 10 -4.89 -0.67 -17.63
C GLY A 10 -4.96 -1.96 -16.82
N LEU A 11 -4.16 -2.05 -15.75
CA LEU A 11 -4.13 -3.19 -14.83
C LEU A 11 -5.10 -3.01 -13.65
N LYS A 12 -5.53 -1.78 -13.40
CA LYS A 12 -6.32 -1.37 -12.23
C LYS A 12 -5.61 -1.73 -10.93
N ASP A 13 -4.31 -1.46 -10.88
CA ASP A 13 -3.44 -1.80 -9.75
C ASP A 13 -2.70 -0.56 -9.23
N HIS A 14 -2.70 -0.39 -7.92
CA HIS A 14 -1.81 0.54 -7.23
C HIS A 14 -0.55 -0.17 -6.77
N TYR A 15 0.59 0.40 -7.15
CA TYR A 15 1.90 -0.06 -6.80
C TYR A 15 2.57 0.88 -5.79
N TYR A 16 3.17 0.31 -4.75
CA TYR A 16 3.88 1.04 -3.71
C TYR A 16 5.29 0.51 -3.49
N THR A 17 6.23 1.44 -3.36
CA THR A 17 7.65 1.14 -3.16
C THR A 17 8.36 2.25 -2.39
N VAL A 18 9.49 1.92 -1.77
CA VAL A 18 10.45 2.89 -1.23
C VAL A 18 11.66 3.09 -2.16
N ASP A 19 11.76 2.31 -3.23
CA ASP A 19 12.84 2.38 -4.21
C ASP A 19 12.40 3.20 -5.43
N PRO A 20 12.98 4.40 -5.64
CA PRO A 20 12.65 5.21 -6.81
C PRO A 20 13.07 4.57 -8.14
N VAL A 21 14.03 3.63 -8.14
CA VAL A 21 14.40 2.88 -9.35
C VAL A 21 13.30 1.90 -9.74
N GLU A 22 12.69 1.25 -8.75
CA GLU A 22 11.53 0.37 -8.96
C GLU A 22 10.34 1.17 -9.48
N LEU A 23 10.08 2.36 -8.92
CA LEU A 23 9.04 3.27 -9.42
C LEU A 23 9.24 3.60 -10.92
N VAL A 24 10.45 4.03 -11.30
CA VAL A 24 10.77 4.37 -12.70
C VAL A 24 10.61 3.15 -13.64
N HIS A 25 10.91 1.95 -13.15
CA HIS A 25 10.68 0.73 -13.92
C HIS A 25 9.18 0.51 -14.20
N HIS A 26 8.32 0.71 -13.19
CA HIS A 26 6.87 0.61 -13.34
C HIS A 26 6.29 1.73 -14.22
N GLU A 27 6.84 2.95 -14.16
CA GLU A 27 6.46 4.04 -15.07
C GLU A 27 6.71 3.66 -16.54
N ALA A 28 7.84 3.03 -16.83
CA ALA A 28 8.11 2.49 -18.17
C ALA A 28 7.12 1.38 -18.58
N GLY A 29 6.50 0.71 -17.60
CA GLY A 29 5.43 -0.27 -17.76
C GLY A 29 4.02 0.32 -17.85
N GLY A 30 3.86 1.64 -17.81
CA GLY A 30 2.57 2.32 -17.95
C GLY A 30 1.87 2.71 -16.65
N TYR A 31 2.55 2.59 -15.50
CA TYR A 31 2.08 3.18 -14.25
C TYR A 31 2.30 4.70 -14.27
N ALA A 32 1.36 5.45 -13.71
CA ALA A 32 1.51 6.88 -13.48
C ALA A 32 1.91 7.13 -12.02
N ASP A 33 3.03 7.83 -11.81
CA ASP A 33 3.44 8.30 -10.47
C ASP A 33 2.34 9.18 -9.85
N GLN A 34 1.95 8.85 -8.63
CA GLN A 34 0.96 9.55 -7.82
C GLN A 34 1.58 10.19 -6.56
N GLY A 35 2.89 10.17 -6.44
CA GLY A 35 3.65 10.83 -5.38
C GLY A 35 3.77 9.99 -4.11
N VAL A 36 3.80 10.68 -2.97
CA VAL A 36 4.08 10.07 -1.67
C VAL A 36 2.78 9.69 -0.98
N ALA A 37 2.59 8.38 -0.73
CA ALA A 37 1.45 7.85 0.02
C ALA A 37 1.64 7.93 1.54
N GLY A 38 2.87 8.11 2.02
CA GLY A 38 3.20 8.28 3.44
C GLY A 38 4.70 8.23 3.69
N LEU A 39 5.11 8.38 4.94
CA LEU A 39 6.51 8.27 5.36
C LEU A 39 6.74 7.02 6.19
N VAL A 40 7.63 6.14 5.75
CA VAL A 40 7.90 4.83 6.36
C VAL A 40 9.36 4.67 6.78
N PHE A 41 9.69 3.59 7.48
CA PHE A 41 11.05 3.25 7.86
C PHE A 41 11.68 2.29 6.84
N ARG A 42 12.95 2.51 6.50
CA ARG A 42 13.71 1.62 5.61
C ARG A 42 14.08 0.32 6.31
N ASP A 43 14.55 0.47 7.54
CA ASP A 43 15.11 -0.57 8.38
C ASP A 43 14.27 -0.70 9.64
N SER A 44 14.35 -1.88 10.27
CA SER A 44 13.70 -2.11 11.55
C SER A 44 14.22 -1.13 12.61
N THR A 45 13.28 -0.50 13.31
CA THR A 45 13.53 0.31 14.51
C THR A 45 12.63 -0.15 15.65
N ASP A 46 12.88 0.35 16.86
CA ASP A 46 12.06 0.02 18.03
C ASP A 46 10.57 0.23 17.76
N SER A 47 9.77 -0.79 18.06
CA SER A 47 8.31 -0.81 17.88
C SER A 47 7.80 -0.82 16.44
N THR A 48 8.67 -1.06 15.44
CA THR A 48 8.24 -1.24 14.06
C THR A 48 8.15 -2.72 13.66
N VAL A 49 7.22 -3.03 12.77
CA VAL A 49 7.04 -4.34 12.15
C VAL A 49 7.25 -4.23 10.63
N PRO A 50 7.59 -5.33 9.94
CA PRO A 50 7.64 -5.35 8.49
C PRO A 50 6.28 -5.05 7.87
N LEU A 51 6.29 -4.26 6.80
CA LEU A 51 5.20 -4.17 5.82
C LEU A 51 5.59 -5.03 4.62
N TYR A 52 4.82 -6.07 4.37
CA TYR A 52 5.03 -7.00 3.27
C TYR A 52 4.31 -6.52 2.01
N ARG A 53 4.92 -6.73 0.85
CA ARG A 53 4.27 -6.62 -0.45
C ARG A 53 3.95 -8.04 -0.93
N LEU A 54 2.67 -8.25 -1.21
CA LEU A 54 2.13 -9.52 -1.66
C LEU A 54 1.57 -9.32 -3.08
N TYR A 55 1.78 -10.28 -3.97
CA TYR A 55 1.33 -10.22 -5.36
C TYR A 55 0.46 -11.42 -5.73
N ASN A 56 -0.69 -11.17 -6.35
CA ASN A 56 -1.55 -12.22 -6.89
C ASN A 56 -1.49 -12.22 -8.42
N ALA A 57 -0.82 -13.22 -9.00
CA ALA A 57 -0.63 -13.32 -10.45
C ALA A 57 -1.93 -13.59 -11.24
N ASP A 58 -2.91 -14.27 -10.64
CA ASP A 58 -4.18 -14.58 -11.29
C ASP A 58 -5.07 -13.34 -11.44
N LYS A 59 -4.97 -12.41 -10.48
CA LYS A 59 -5.73 -11.15 -10.47
C LYS A 59 -4.94 -9.95 -10.98
N GLY A 60 -3.61 -10.03 -10.97
CA GLY A 60 -2.72 -8.93 -11.32
C GLY A 60 -2.72 -7.80 -10.30
N GLU A 61 -2.93 -8.10 -9.01
CA GLU A 61 -3.04 -7.09 -7.94
C GLU A 61 -1.95 -7.22 -6.88
N HIS A 62 -1.49 -6.08 -6.36
CA HIS A 62 -0.63 -6.00 -5.18
C HIS A 62 -1.44 -5.73 -3.92
N TYR A 63 -1.02 -6.34 -2.82
CA TYR A 63 -1.60 -6.19 -1.48
C TYR A 63 -0.49 -5.97 -0.45
N TYR A 64 -0.72 -5.07 0.51
CA TYR A 64 0.27 -4.65 1.50
C TYR A 64 -0.26 -4.87 2.92
N THR A 65 0.49 -5.64 3.71
CA THR A 65 0.02 -6.09 5.03
C THR A 65 1.18 -6.26 5.99
N THR A 66 0.91 -6.09 7.28
CA THR A 66 1.86 -6.44 8.36
C THR A 66 1.73 -7.90 8.78
N SER A 67 0.73 -8.63 8.26
CA SER A 67 0.50 -10.03 8.55
C SER A 67 1.02 -10.93 7.44
N VAL A 68 2.08 -11.69 7.72
CA VAL A 68 2.59 -12.69 6.77
C VAL A 68 1.60 -13.84 6.53
N GLU A 69 0.67 -14.08 7.46
CA GLU A 69 -0.33 -15.16 7.35
C GLU A 69 -1.36 -14.90 6.23
N GLU A 70 -1.54 -13.64 5.82
CA GLU A 70 -2.42 -13.31 4.69
C GLU A 70 -1.82 -13.74 3.34
N ALA A 71 -0.52 -14.06 3.28
CA ALA A 71 0.11 -14.60 2.08
C ALA A 71 -0.43 -15.99 1.69
N ASP A 72 -0.93 -16.79 2.66
CA ASP A 72 -1.44 -18.15 2.41
C ASP A 72 -2.78 -18.19 1.63
N GLN A 73 -3.28 -17.04 1.18
CA GLN A 73 -4.54 -16.90 0.44
C GLN A 73 -4.36 -16.73 -1.08
N GLY A 74 -3.30 -17.33 -1.63
CA GLY A 74 -3.01 -17.28 -3.07
C GLY A 74 -2.24 -16.03 -3.49
N TYR A 75 -1.51 -15.41 -2.56
CA TYR A 75 -0.57 -14.34 -2.85
C TYR A 75 0.87 -14.85 -2.71
N GLU A 76 1.74 -14.41 -3.61
CA GLU A 76 3.18 -14.59 -3.48
C GLU A 76 3.76 -13.44 -2.64
N ASN A 77 4.57 -13.77 -1.63
CA ASN A 77 5.25 -12.76 -0.83
C ASN A 77 6.51 -12.26 -1.56
N GLU A 78 6.49 -11.01 -2.01
CA GLU A 78 7.61 -10.37 -2.70
C GLU A 78 8.64 -9.77 -1.73
N GLY A 79 8.37 -9.83 -0.43
CA GLY A 79 9.28 -9.44 0.65
C GLY A 79 8.81 -8.20 1.41
N THR A 80 9.70 -7.70 2.25
CA THR A 80 9.47 -6.50 3.07
C THR A 80 9.75 -5.25 2.25
N VAL A 81 8.73 -4.43 2.02
CA VAL A 81 8.87 -3.17 1.29
C VAL A 81 9.27 -2.01 2.21
N ALA A 82 8.87 -2.07 3.48
CA ALA A 82 9.14 -1.05 4.47
C ALA A 82 8.93 -1.57 5.90
N TYR A 83 9.21 -0.74 6.90
CA TYR A 83 8.83 -0.96 8.29
C TYR A 83 7.87 0.14 8.75
N VAL A 84 6.87 -0.24 9.53
CA VAL A 84 5.75 0.61 9.96
C VAL A 84 5.40 0.34 11.43
N TYR A 85 4.59 1.19 12.04
CA TYR A 85 4.01 0.91 13.35
C TYR A 85 2.73 0.08 13.17
N GLU A 86 2.65 -1.07 13.84
CA GLU A 86 1.44 -1.91 13.80
C GLU A 86 0.27 -1.27 14.56
N THR A 87 0.59 -0.58 15.67
CA THR A 87 -0.39 0.11 16.52
C THR A 87 -0.09 1.61 16.58
N GLN A 88 -1.10 2.41 16.92
CA GLN A 88 -0.93 3.85 17.00
C GLN A 88 0.06 4.21 18.12
N ILE A 89 1.04 5.05 17.78
CA ILE A 89 1.94 5.66 18.75
C ILE A 89 1.81 7.19 18.70
N CYS A 90 2.36 7.89 19.70
CA CYS A 90 2.30 9.34 19.74
C CYS A 90 2.99 9.93 18.50
N GLY A 91 2.23 10.69 17.71
CA GLY A 91 2.72 11.36 16.51
C GLY A 91 2.66 10.53 15.23
N SER A 92 2.29 9.24 15.28
CA SER A 92 2.02 8.49 14.05
C SER A 92 0.64 8.83 13.48
N ILE A 93 0.51 8.66 12.17
CA ILE A 93 -0.74 8.85 11.43
C ILE A 93 -1.19 7.54 10.79
N PRO A 94 -2.50 7.31 10.62
CA PRO A 94 -3.01 6.09 10.01
C PRO A 94 -2.67 6.03 8.52
N LEU A 95 -2.30 4.84 8.04
CA LEU A 95 -2.39 4.47 6.64
C LEU A 95 -3.69 3.70 6.46
N TYR A 96 -4.69 4.36 5.87
CA TYR A 96 -5.97 3.75 5.56
C TYR A 96 -5.83 2.75 4.42
N TYR A 97 -6.60 1.67 4.48
CA TYR A 97 -6.72 0.69 3.42
C TYR A 97 -8.18 0.57 2.99
N VAL A 98 -8.41 0.75 1.70
CA VAL A 98 -9.70 0.54 1.05
C VAL A 98 -9.52 -0.36 -0.18
N ARG A 99 -10.51 -1.21 -0.47
CA ARG A 99 -10.42 -2.20 -1.54
C ARG A 99 -11.62 -2.16 -2.48
N ASN A 100 -11.38 -2.23 -3.78
CA ASN A 100 -12.42 -2.45 -4.77
C ASN A 100 -12.40 -3.92 -5.23
N GLU A 101 -13.37 -4.73 -4.79
CA GLU A 101 -13.42 -6.16 -5.14
C GLU A 101 -13.77 -6.42 -6.61
N GLN A 102 -14.50 -5.49 -7.26
CA GLN A 102 -14.89 -5.65 -8.66
C GLN A 102 -13.71 -5.43 -9.60
N GLU A 103 -12.83 -4.51 -9.21
CA GLU A 103 -11.66 -4.11 -9.99
C GLU A 103 -10.35 -4.74 -9.51
N ALA A 104 -10.40 -5.51 -8.41
CA ALA A 104 -9.24 -6.11 -7.75
C ALA A 104 -8.13 -5.08 -7.47
N ASP A 105 -8.52 -3.93 -6.90
CA ASP A 105 -7.59 -2.84 -6.58
C ASP A 105 -7.53 -2.54 -5.08
N ASN A 106 -6.32 -2.24 -4.59
CA ASN A 106 -6.03 -1.94 -3.20
C ASN A 106 -5.42 -0.54 -3.07
N LEU A 107 -6.14 0.37 -2.41
CA LEU A 107 -5.68 1.73 -2.19
C LEU A 107 -5.24 1.92 -0.73
N TYR A 108 -4.02 2.41 -0.56
CA TYR A 108 -3.44 2.80 0.72
C TYR A 108 -3.18 4.30 0.72
N THR A 109 -3.70 5.00 1.72
CA THR A 109 -3.57 6.46 1.80
C THR A 109 -3.56 6.98 3.22
N VAL A 110 -2.76 8.01 3.47
CA VAL A 110 -2.83 8.80 4.71
C VAL A 110 -3.91 9.89 4.66
N PHE A 111 -4.47 10.16 3.48
CA PHE A 111 -5.42 11.25 3.28
C PHE A 111 -6.86 10.76 3.48
N GLU A 112 -7.48 11.23 4.54
CA GLU A 112 -8.86 10.90 4.87
C GLU A 112 -9.85 11.27 3.74
N ALA A 113 -9.63 12.43 3.11
CA ALA A 113 -10.47 12.85 1.98
C ALA A 113 -10.36 11.93 0.76
N GLU A 114 -9.18 11.35 0.49
CA GLU A 114 -9.00 10.40 -0.62
C GLU A 114 -9.71 9.08 -0.31
N ARG A 115 -9.53 8.56 0.91
CA ARG A 115 -10.27 7.39 1.42
C ARG A 115 -11.78 7.58 1.26
N ASP A 116 -12.31 8.72 1.71
CA ASP A 116 -13.75 8.99 1.69
C ASP A 116 -14.29 9.10 0.26
N VAL A 117 -13.54 9.72 -0.66
CA VAL A 117 -13.91 9.78 -2.07
C VAL A 117 -13.91 8.38 -2.70
N ALA A 118 -12.91 7.55 -2.39
CA ALA A 118 -12.83 6.18 -2.90
C ALA A 118 -14.04 5.35 -2.47
N ILE A 119 -14.44 5.46 -1.20
CA ILE A 119 -15.60 4.76 -0.64
C ILE A 119 -16.90 5.27 -1.26
N GLN A 120 -17.11 6.59 -1.27
CA GLN A 120 -18.41 7.16 -1.61
C GLN A 120 -18.68 7.18 -3.12
N ASN A 121 -17.63 7.32 -3.93
CA ASN A 121 -17.79 7.62 -5.36
C ASN A 121 -17.16 6.57 -6.29
N LEU A 122 -16.20 5.78 -5.81
CA LEU A 122 -15.41 4.87 -6.65
C LEU A 122 -15.65 3.38 -6.34
N GLY A 123 -16.55 3.07 -5.41
CA GLY A 123 -16.97 1.70 -5.11
C GLY A 123 -15.97 0.90 -4.27
N TYR A 124 -15.05 1.57 -3.56
CA TYR A 124 -14.17 0.89 -2.62
C TYR A 124 -14.90 0.62 -1.30
N GLU A 125 -14.55 -0.49 -0.67
CA GLU A 125 -14.95 -0.85 0.67
C GLU A 125 -13.88 -0.42 1.67
N ASP A 126 -14.30 0.18 2.77
CA ASP A 126 -13.39 0.47 3.88
C ASP A 126 -12.90 -0.82 4.54
N LYS A 127 -11.59 -1.01 4.59
CA LYS A 127 -10.94 -2.11 5.31
C LYS A 127 -10.25 -1.61 6.59
N GLY A 128 -10.36 -0.32 6.90
CA GLY A 128 -9.88 0.31 8.12
C GLY A 128 -8.45 0.81 8.03
N VAL A 129 -7.74 0.77 9.15
CA VAL A 129 -6.33 1.19 9.24
C VAL A 129 -5.46 -0.04 9.03
N ALA A 130 -4.67 -0.05 7.96
CA ALA A 130 -3.73 -1.15 7.70
C ALA A 130 -2.54 -1.11 8.66
N CYS A 131 -1.99 0.08 8.90
CA CYS A 131 -0.90 0.32 9.83
C CYS A 131 -0.78 1.82 10.13
N TYR A 132 0.24 2.21 10.90
CA TYR A 132 0.55 3.60 11.19
C TYR A 132 1.95 3.97 10.68
N VAL A 133 2.05 5.16 10.11
CA VAL A 133 3.24 5.68 9.45
C VAL A 133 3.66 7.01 10.08
N LEU A 134 4.82 7.53 9.67
CA LEU A 134 5.30 8.84 10.11
C LEU A 134 4.43 9.97 9.50
N PRO A 135 4.27 11.10 10.21
CA PRO A 135 3.46 12.24 9.78
C PRO A 135 4.05 12.97 8.57
#